data_AF-A0A919RFH1-F1
#
_entry.id   AF-A0A919RFH1-F1
#
_cell.length_a   1.000
_cell.length_b   1.000
_cell.length_c   1.000
_cell.angle_alpha   90.00
_cell.angle_beta   90.00
_cell.angle_gamma   90.00
#
_symmetry.space_group_name_H-M   'P 1'
#
loop_
_entity.id
_entity.type
_entity.pdbx_description
1 polymer ?
#
loop_
_entity_poly.entity_id
_entity_poly.type
_entity_poly.pdbx_seq_one_letter_code
_entity_poly.pdbx_strand_id
1 'polypeptide(L)'
;MPVYATYGSNMDPKQMAQRAPHSPMRGTGWLQGWRLTFGAENLGWEGALATIVEDAEEQVFVVLYDVPEWDEASLDQWEGGGLLHHKVRLRVQTLEGEVVAWFYVLDDYEGGLPSARYLGIIADAAEKAGAPDDYVKALRGRPCKSLGD
;
A
#
# COMPACT_ATOMS: atom_id res chain seq x y z
N MET A 1 -16.29 -9.60 -7.96
CA MET A 1 -15.21 -10.08 -7.08
C MET A 1 -14.84 -8.97 -6.12
N PRO A 2 -14.40 -9.28 -4.89
CA PRO A 2 -13.82 -8.28 -4.00
C PRO A 2 -12.63 -7.59 -4.66
N VAL A 3 -12.55 -6.27 -4.55
CA VAL A 3 -11.44 -5.49 -5.09
C VAL A 3 -10.54 -5.09 -3.94
N TYR A 4 -9.28 -5.49 -4.03
CA TYR A 4 -8.23 -5.06 -3.12
C TYR A 4 -7.49 -3.87 -3.73
N ALA A 5 -7.20 -2.85 -2.92
CA ALA A 5 -6.34 -1.75 -3.28
C ALA A 5 -5.10 -1.74 -2.39
N THR A 6 -3.92 -1.61 -3.01
CA THR A 6 -2.63 -1.50 -2.32
C THR A 6 -1.90 -0.23 -2.70
N TYR A 7 -1.27 0.38 -1.70
CA TYR A 7 -0.38 1.54 -1.80
C TYR A 7 1.06 1.22 -1.35
N GLY A 8 1.32 -0.04 -0.97
CA GLY A 8 2.61 -0.51 -0.47
C GLY A 8 3.34 -1.43 -1.44
N SER A 9 4.17 -2.32 -0.92
CA SER A 9 5.00 -3.20 -1.74
C SER A 9 4.21 -4.18 -2.63
N ASN A 10 2.96 -4.50 -2.26
CA ASN A 10 2.06 -5.31 -3.09
C ASN A 10 1.67 -4.63 -4.42
N MET A 11 2.02 -3.36 -4.64
CA MET A 11 1.89 -2.73 -5.95
C MET A 11 2.76 -3.40 -7.02
N ASP A 12 3.83 -4.13 -6.64
CA ASP A 12 4.62 -4.93 -7.59
C ASP A 12 3.88 -6.24 -7.91
N PRO A 13 3.47 -6.49 -9.17
CA PRO A 13 2.75 -7.71 -9.54
C PRO A 13 3.50 -8.99 -9.22
N LYS A 14 4.85 -8.97 -9.21
CA LYS A 14 5.65 -10.15 -8.85
C LYS A 14 5.51 -10.49 -7.36
N GLN A 15 5.43 -9.47 -6.51
CA GLN A 15 5.21 -9.68 -5.09
C GLN A 15 3.77 -10.11 -4.83
N MET A 16 2.80 -9.47 -5.50
CA MET A 16 1.39 -9.86 -5.40
C MET A 16 1.17 -11.31 -5.81
N ALA A 17 1.77 -11.76 -6.93
CA ALA A 17 1.63 -13.14 -7.40
C ALA A 17 2.19 -14.20 -6.43
N GLN A 18 3.11 -13.85 -5.53
CA GLN A 18 3.59 -14.76 -4.48
C GLN A 18 2.60 -14.90 -3.33
N ARG A 19 1.85 -13.83 -3.04
CA ARG A 19 0.91 -13.77 -1.90
C ARG A 19 -0.50 -14.18 -2.29
N ALA A 20 -0.90 -13.86 -3.52
CA ALA A 20 -2.23 -14.02 -4.08
C ALA A 20 -2.14 -14.38 -5.58
N PRO A 21 -1.76 -15.63 -5.91
CA PRO A 21 -1.42 -16.04 -7.28
C PRO A 21 -2.59 -16.04 -8.27
N HIS A 22 -3.84 -16.03 -7.79
CA HIS A 22 -5.06 -16.02 -8.61
C HIS A 22 -5.69 -14.63 -8.70
N SER A 23 -4.97 -13.60 -8.26
CA SER A 23 -5.48 -12.23 -8.16
C SER A 23 -4.86 -11.34 -9.25
N PRO A 24 -5.48 -11.23 -10.44
CA PRO A 24 -4.96 -10.40 -11.52
C PRO A 24 -5.04 -8.91 -11.17
N MET A 25 -4.10 -8.14 -11.71
CA MET A 25 -4.16 -6.68 -11.66
C MET A 25 -5.37 -6.20 -12.46
N ARG A 26 -6.24 -5.45 -11.79
CA ARG A 26 -7.43 -4.83 -12.37
C ARG A 26 -7.12 -3.48 -13.01
N GLY A 27 -6.23 -2.71 -12.40
CA GLY A 27 -5.86 -1.37 -12.88
C GLY A 27 -5.22 -0.54 -11.78
N THR A 28 -5.22 0.78 -11.96
CA THR A 28 -4.69 1.74 -11.00
C THR A 28 -5.70 2.85 -10.73
N GLY A 29 -5.47 3.61 -9.67
CA GLY A 29 -6.32 4.74 -9.33
C GLY A 29 -5.76 5.59 -8.21
N TRP A 30 -6.58 6.52 -7.75
CA TRP A 30 -6.25 7.47 -6.70
C TRP A 30 -7.27 7.39 -5.57
N LEU A 31 -6.76 7.30 -4.35
CA LEU A 31 -7.53 7.48 -3.13
C LEU A 31 -7.44 8.96 -2.72
N GLN A 32 -8.48 9.73 -3.02
CA GLN A 32 -8.58 11.17 -2.73
C GLN A 32 -8.93 11.42 -1.27
N GLY A 33 -8.35 12.45 -0.65
CA GLY A 33 -8.63 12.82 0.74
C GLY A 33 -7.89 11.94 1.75
N TRP A 34 -6.80 11.30 1.32
CA TRP A 34 -5.96 10.45 2.14
C TRP A 34 -4.51 10.71 1.81
N ARG A 35 -3.63 10.55 2.80
CA ARG A 35 -2.19 10.55 2.58
C ARG A 35 -1.55 9.23 3.00
N LEU A 36 -0.51 8.86 2.27
CA LEU A 36 0.41 7.81 2.70
C LEU A 36 1.22 8.32 3.90
N THR A 37 1.34 7.50 4.93
CA THR A 37 2.14 7.74 6.12
C THR A 37 2.84 6.43 6.52
N PHE A 38 3.55 6.44 7.65
CA PHE A 38 4.16 5.24 8.21
C PHE A 38 3.81 5.12 9.69
N GLY A 39 3.83 3.90 10.23
CA GLY A 39 3.49 3.62 11.62
C GLY A 39 4.14 2.34 12.13
N ALA A 40 3.79 1.93 13.36
CA ALA A 40 4.20 0.65 13.94
C ALA A 40 5.72 0.42 13.95
N GLU A 41 6.52 1.47 14.19
CA GLU A 41 7.99 1.42 14.15
C GLU A 41 8.59 0.37 15.10
N ASN A 42 7.92 0.10 16.22
CA ASN A 42 8.35 -0.91 17.21
C ASN A 42 7.99 -2.36 16.83
N LEU A 43 7.18 -2.55 15.79
CA LEU A 43 6.67 -3.84 15.36
C LEU A 43 7.23 -4.27 13.99
N GLY A 44 7.75 -3.31 13.21
CA GLY A 44 8.36 -3.57 11.91
C GLY A 44 9.79 -4.11 12.04
N TRP A 45 10.07 -5.22 11.34
CA TRP A 45 11.42 -5.80 11.25
C TRP A 45 12.43 -4.90 10.50
N GLU A 46 11.95 -3.89 9.76
CA GLU A 46 12.78 -2.98 8.94
C GLU A 46 12.37 -1.50 9.08
N GLY A 47 11.88 -1.12 10.27
CA GLY A 47 11.36 0.22 10.55
C GLY A 47 9.85 0.34 10.33
N ALA A 48 9.36 1.58 10.24
CA ALA A 48 7.92 1.85 10.17
C ALA A 48 7.28 1.28 8.89
N LEU A 49 6.08 0.69 9.05
CA LEU A 49 5.28 0.08 7.99
C LEU A 49 4.41 1.14 7.30
N ALA A 50 4.13 0.96 6.01
CA ALA A 50 3.32 1.91 5.25
C ALA A 50 1.85 1.84 5.68
N THR A 51 1.21 3.00 5.85
CA THR A 51 -0.23 3.06 6.07
C THR A 51 -0.86 4.32 5.48
N ILE A 52 -2.17 4.46 5.57
CA ILE A 52 -2.92 5.62 5.07
C ILE A 52 -3.76 6.24 6.19
N VAL A 53 -3.84 7.57 6.18
CA VAL A 53 -4.68 8.36 7.09
C VAL A 53 -5.43 9.43 6.30
N GLU A 54 -6.57 9.88 6.83
CA GLU A 54 -7.38 10.93 6.20
C GLU A 54 -6.60 12.25 6.14
N ASP A 55 -6.61 12.87 4.97
CA ASP A 55 -6.03 14.20 4.72
C ASP A 55 -6.69 14.78 3.47
N ALA A 56 -7.54 15.80 3.65
CA ALA A 56 -8.42 16.33 2.61
C ALA A 56 -7.68 16.97 1.42
N GLU A 57 -6.40 17.31 1.57
CA GLU A 57 -5.61 17.99 0.54
C GLU A 57 -4.70 17.02 -0.24
N GLU A 58 -4.63 15.76 0.20
CA GLU A 58 -3.71 14.75 -0.32
C GLU A 58 -4.43 13.61 -1.04
N GLN A 59 -3.64 12.84 -1.79
CA GLN A 59 -4.11 11.65 -2.48
C GLN A 59 -3.04 10.55 -2.51
N VAL A 60 -3.49 9.29 -2.53
CA VAL A 60 -2.61 8.12 -2.58
C VAL A 60 -2.80 7.37 -3.90
N PHE A 61 -1.72 7.14 -4.63
CA PHE A 61 -1.73 6.25 -5.79
C PHE A 61 -1.85 4.80 -5.34
N VAL A 62 -2.73 4.04 -5.99
CA VAL A 62 -3.01 2.65 -5.63
C VAL A 62 -3.05 1.74 -6.86
N VAL A 63 -2.70 0.48 -6.65
CA VAL A 63 -2.94 -0.62 -7.59
C VAL A 63 -4.14 -1.43 -7.11
N LEU A 64 -5.04 -1.75 -8.04
CA LEU A 64 -6.25 -2.52 -7.81
C LEU A 64 -6.06 -3.96 -8.30
N TYR A 65 -6.48 -4.92 -7.48
CA TYR A 65 -6.50 -6.33 -7.82
C TYR A 65 -7.90 -6.92 -7.61
N ASP A 66 -8.30 -7.82 -8.50
CA ASP A 66 -9.46 -8.66 -8.27
C ASP A 66 -9.04 -9.85 -7.39
N VAL A 67 -9.49 -9.88 -6.14
CA VAL A 67 -9.03 -10.87 -5.16
C VAL A 67 -10.18 -11.81 -4.78
N PRO A 68 -10.08 -13.11 -5.11
CA PRO A 68 -11.03 -14.12 -4.63
C PRO A 68 -10.79 -14.45 -3.15
N GLU A 69 -11.82 -14.98 -2.48
CA GLU A 69 -11.82 -15.22 -1.02
C GLU A 69 -10.65 -16.10 -0.54
N TRP A 70 -10.20 -17.07 -1.35
CA TRP A 70 -9.08 -17.94 -0.98
C TRP A 70 -7.71 -17.23 -1.01
N ASP A 71 -7.53 -16.27 -1.91
CA ASP A 71 -6.32 -15.45 -1.96
C ASP A 71 -6.37 -14.35 -0.88
N GLU A 72 -7.57 -13.89 -0.50
CA GLU A 72 -7.77 -12.97 0.63
C GLU A 72 -7.23 -13.56 1.93
N ALA A 73 -7.56 -14.83 2.23
CA ALA A 73 -7.06 -15.53 3.41
C ALA A 73 -5.53 -15.72 3.41
N SER A 74 -4.92 -15.81 2.23
CA SER A 74 -3.46 -15.85 2.08
C SER A 74 -2.85 -14.47 2.37
N LEU A 75 -3.43 -13.39 1.81
CA LEU A 75 -3.02 -12.02 2.10
C LEU A 75 -3.12 -11.69 3.59
N ASP A 76 -4.20 -12.11 4.25
CA ASP A 76 -4.38 -11.89 5.69
C ASP A 76 -3.21 -12.46 6.49
N GLN A 77 -2.71 -13.65 6.14
CA GLN A 77 -1.56 -14.25 6.81
C GLN A 77 -0.26 -13.46 6.56
N TRP A 78 -0.07 -12.96 5.34
CA TRP A 78 1.10 -12.14 4.99
C TRP A 78 1.11 -10.77 5.67
N GLU A 79 -0.05 -10.18 5.93
CA GLU A 79 -0.21 -8.86 6.57
C GLU A 79 -0.27 -8.92 8.11
N GLY A 80 0.06 -10.08 8.70
CA GLY A 80 0.16 -10.28 10.14
C GLY A 80 -1.08 -10.90 10.79
N GLY A 81 -1.92 -11.60 10.02
CA GLY A 81 -3.08 -12.35 10.51
C GLY A 81 -4.19 -11.49 11.11
N GLY A 82 -4.29 -10.23 10.69
CA GLY A 82 -5.26 -9.27 11.24
C GLY A 82 -4.86 -8.66 12.59
N LEU A 83 -3.62 -8.88 13.08
CA LEU A 83 -3.13 -8.31 14.34
C LEU A 83 -2.47 -6.94 14.17
N LEU A 84 -1.90 -6.66 12.99
CA LEU A 84 -1.19 -5.40 12.70
C LEU A 84 -2.02 -4.44 11.84
N HIS A 85 -2.86 -5.01 10.98
CA HIS A 85 -3.69 -4.26 10.04
C HIS A 85 -5.15 -4.67 10.17
N HIS A 86 -6.03 -3.69 10.04
CA HIS A 86 -7.47 -3.91 9.87
C HIS A 86 -7.89 -3.59 8.43
N LYS A 87 -9.03 -4.13 8.01
CA LYS A 87 -9.59 -3.90 6.67
C LYS A 87 -10.58 -2.74 6.68
N VAL A 88 -10.36 -1.76 5.82
CA VAL A 88 -11.32 -0.66 5.54
C VAL A 88 -11.78 -0.71 4.10
N ARG A 89 -12.99 -0.21 3.81
CA ARG A 89 -13.52 -0.08 2.44
C ARG A 89 -13.62 1.38 2.06
N LEU A 90 -12.88 1.78 1.04
CA LEU A 90 -12.80 3.16 0.56
C LEU A 90 -13.09 3.22 -0.95
N ARG A 91 -13.44 4.41 -1.44
CA ARG A 91 -13.70 4.66 -2.86
C ARG A 91 -12.42 5.13 -3.53
N VAL A 92 -12.01 4.40 -4.55
CA VAL A 92 -10.86 4.73 -5.41
C VAL A 92 -11.37 5.33 -6.71
N GLN A 93 -10.81 6.46 -7.11
CA GLN A 93 -11.07 7.06 -8.42
C GLN A 93 -10.15 6.42 -9.46
N THR A 94 -10.72 5.76 -10.45
CA THR A 94 -10.01 5.23 -11.61
C THR A 94 -10.40 6.01 -12.86
N LEU A 95 -9.70 5.77 -13.98
CA LEU A 95 -10.05 6.35 -15.27
C LEU A 95 -11.42 5.87 -15.79
N GLU A 96 -11.89 4.72 -15.31
CA GLU A 96 -13.16 4.09 -15.72
C GLU A 96 -14.32 4.44 -14.78
N GLY A 97 -14.03 5.11 -13.66
CA GLY A 97 -15.01 5.53 -12.66
C GLY A 97 -14.59 5.18 -11.23
N GLU A 98 -15.52 5.34 -10.31
CA GLU A 98 -15.25 5.03 -8.90
C GLU A 98 -15.44 3.54 -8.60
N VAL A 99 -14.47 2.97 -7.90
CA VAL A 99 -14.48 1.57 -7.45
C VAL A 99 -14.38 1.53 -5.93
N VAL A 100 -15.28 0.78 -5.28
CA VAL A 100 -15.14 0.48 -3.85
C VAL A 100 -14.14 -0.67 -3.71
N ALA A 101 -13.04 -0.40 -3.02
CA ALA A 101 -11.99 -1.38 -2.76
C ALA A 101 -11.72 -1.47 -1.26
N TRP A 102 -11.25 -2.63 -0.82
CA TRP A 102 -10.77 -2.81 0.54
C TRP A 102 -9.26 -2.62 0.63
N PHE A 103 -8.78 -2.18 1.78
CA PHE A 103 -7.40 -1.82 2.07
C PHE A 103 -6.97 -2.45 3.40
N TYR A 104 -5.70 -2.79 3.53
CA TYR A 104 -5.07 -2.99 4.84
C TYR A 104 -4.63 -1.62 5.37
N VAL A 105 -4.98 -1.28 6.60
CA VAL A 105 -4.57 -0.05 7.30
C VAL A 105 -4.05 -0.45 8.67
N LEU A 106 -2.94 0.14 9.11
CA LEU A 106 -2.33 -0.18 10.40
C LEU A 106 -3.32 0.15 11.52
N ASP A 107 -3.40 -0.74 12.51
CA ASP A 107 -4.10 -0.48 13.77
C ASP A 107 -3.07 -0.05 14.84
N ASP A 108 -2.35 1.03 14.54
CA ASP A 108 -1.34 1.62 15.42
C ASP A 108 -1.23 3.12 15.14
N TYR A 109 -0.54 3.84 16.01
CA TYR A 109 -0.25 5.26 15.82
C TYR A 109 0.65 5.49 14.60
N GLU A 110 0.33 6.53 13.84
CA GLU A 110 1.24 7.01 12.81
C GLU A 110 2.49 7.65 13.42
N GLY A 111 3.60 7.51 12.71
CA GLY A 111 4.90 8.00 13.13
C GLY A 111 6.01 6.98 12.86
N GLY A 112 7.24 7.45 13.04
CA GLY A 112 8.44 6.69 12.75
C GLY A 112 8.89 6.83 11.30
N LEU A 113 10.05 6.24 11.02
CA LEU A 113 10.70 6.35 9.72
C LEU A 113 10.80 4.96 9.08
N PRO A 114 10.40 4.80 7.80
CA PRO A 114 10.66 3.57 7.07
C PRO A 114 12.16 3.41 6.85
N SER A 115 12.64 2.19 6.62
CA SER A 115 13.99 2.02 6.07
C SER A 115 14.08 2.55 4.65
N ALA A 116 15.25 3.06 4.27
CA ALA A 116 15.52 3.48 2.89
C ALA A 116 15.24 2.36 1.87
N ARG A 117 15.54 1.11 2.25
CA ARG A 117 15.26 -0.08 1.44
C ARG A 117 13.76 -0.26 1.18
N TYR A 118 12.94 -0.20 2.23
CA TYR A 118 11.49 -0.38 2.12
C TYR A 118 10.85 0.76 1.31
N LEU A 119 11.28 2.00 1.55
CA LEU A 119 10.82 3.15 0.78
C LEU A 119 11.13 3.01 -0.71
N GLY A 120 12.35 2.53 -1.04
CA GLY A 120 12.74 2.23 -2.41
C GLY A 120 11.85 1.17 -3.06
N ILE A 121 11.49 0.10 -2.33
CA ILE A 121 10.59 -0.94 -2.84
C ILE A 121 9.22 -0.37 -3.19
N ILE A 122 8.63 0.47 -2.32
CA ILE A 122 7.32 1.10 -2.58
C ILE A 122 7.40 2.02 -3.80
N ALA A 123 8.43 2.85 -3.89
CA ALA A 123 8.61 3.77 -5.01
C ALA A 123 8.82 3.04 -6.34
N ASP A 124 9.68 2.02 -6.37
CA ASP A 124 9.92 1.19 -7.56
C ASP A 124 8.64 0.44 -7.98
N ALA A 125 7.84 -0.02 -7.03
CA ALA A 125 6.56 -0.67 -7.31
C ALA A 125 5.54 0.30 -7.90
N ALA A 126 5.44 1.52 -7.36
CA ALA A 126 4.57 2.57 -7.88
C ALA A 126 4.98 2.98 -9.30
N GLU A 127 6.27 3.17 -9.55
CA GLU A 127 6.83 3.49 -10.88
C GLU A 127 6.49 2.39 -11.90
N LYS A 128 6.71 1.12 -11.57
CA LYS A 128 6.34 -0.03 -12.43
C LYS A 128 4.84 -0.08 -12.72
N ALA A 129 4.01 0.32 -11.77
CA ALA A 129 2.56 0.38 -11.91
C ALA A 129 2.09 1.61 -12.71
N GLY A 130 2.98 2.51 -13.10
CA GLY A 130 2.66 3.70 -13.90
C GLY A 130 2.21 4.91 -13.07
N ALA A 131 2.62 4.99 -11.80
CA ALA A 131 2.44 6.20 -11.01
C ALA A 131 3.17 7.39 -11.66
N PRO A 132 2.64 8.62 -11.57
CA PRO A 132 3.31 9.81 -12.08
C PRO A 132 4.71 10.04 -11.48
N ASP A 133 5.63 10.56 -12.29
CA ASP A 133 7.03 10.79 -11.91
C ASP A 133 7.20 11.67 -10.66
N ASP A 134 6.34 12.68 -10.49
CA ASP A 134 6.34 13.56 -9.33
C ASP A 134 5.91 12.82 -8.05
N TYR A 135 4.91 11.96 -8.13
CA TYR A 135 4.51 11.08 -7.03
C TYR A 135 5.63 10.10 -6.65
N VAL A 136 6.28 9.47 -7.64
CA VAL A 136 7.42 8.56 -7.41
C VAL A 136 8.59 9.31 -6.77
N LYS A 137 8.91 10.51 -7.27
CA LYS A 137 9.96 11.38 -6.68
C LYS A 137 9.62 11.77 -5.25
N ALA A 138 8.37 12.13 -4.98
CA ALA A 138 7.90 12.45 -3.64
C ALA A 138 8.06 11.26 -2.69
N LEU A 139 7.71 10.04 -3.12
CA LEU A 139 7.96 8.81 -2.35
C LEU A 139 9.45 8.63 -2.06
N ARG A 140 10.32 8.68 -3.08
CA ARG A 140 11.78 8.52 -2.91
C ARG A 140 12.41 9.59 -2.02
N GLY A 141 11.81 10.79 -1.98
CA GLY A 141 12.26 11.91 -1.17
C GLY A 141 11.78 11.91 0.29
N ARG A 142 10.96 10.93 0.70
CA ARG A 142 10.46 10.88 2.07
C ARG A 142 11.59 10.61 3.07
N PRO A 143 11.53 11.20 4.28
CA PRO A 143 12.46 10.86 5.35
C PRO A 143 12.48 9.35 5.62
N CYS A 144 13.68 8.78 5.75
CA CYS A 144 13.87 7.37 6.03
C CYS A 144 15.07 7.15 6.97
N LYS A 145 15.12 5.98 7.62
CA LYS A 145 16.33 5.53 8.33
C LYS A 145 17.32 4.98 7.33
N SER A 146 18.54 5.51 7.37
CA SER A 146 19.70 4.81 6.79
C SER A 146 20.05 3.66 7.75
N LEU A 147 20.03 2.43 7.28
CA LEU A 147 20.68 1.31 7.98
C LEU A 147 22.18 1.49 7.77
N GLY A 148 22.78 2.40 8.52
CA GLY A 148 24.19 2.77 8.37
C GLY A 148 24.59 3.83 9.39
N ASP A 149 24.78 3.38 10.63
CA ASP A 149 25.95 3.63 11.48
C ASP A 149 26.17 2.39 12.36
#